data_AF-A0A834GYG1-F1
#
_entry.id   AF-A0A834GYG1-F1
#
_cell.length_a   1.000
_cell.length_b   1.000
_cell.length_c   1.000
_cell.angle_alpha   90.00
_cell.angle_beta   90.00
_cell.angle_gamma   90.00
#
_symmetry.space_group_name_H-M   'P 1'
#
loop_
_entity.id
_entity.type
_entity.pdbx_description
1 polymer ?
#
loop_
_entity_poly.entity_id
_entity_poly.type
_entity_poly.pdbx_seq_one_letter_code
_entity_poly.pdbx_strand_id
1 'polypeptide(L)'
;MQYHDGPLLVGHIKINLIFYGKFTPAQRAIVSDFVASLSSPPAQNEPSVATWWKTTGIYYEKAKSKKSTLSLGSQILDEDYSLGKSLKQKHIKQLASKGDQMYAINVVMTAADVLVEGFCMTCGTHGSSKSSAPINGKHHKYAYIWVGNSETQCPGQCAWPFHQPIYGPQNPPLVAPNQDVGMDGMVINLASLLAGTATNPFGKGFYQGEAGAPMEAASACPGVYGTGAYPGFPGNLLVDASTGASYNCHGSNGRKYLVPAIFDPTTSSCSTLIKIMASFFSQLLILISLFHVSLAARKLTELVQDQPNTLMQYHNGPLLSGKMPVNLIWYGKFTPSQRAIVSDFVTSLSSSSPQTQPSVGTWWKTTEKYYGLVKSKKLSSLSLALGNQILDENYSLGKSLTQKQIVQLASKGDQTNAINVVLTSADVTVDGFCMSRCGTHGSSKGNVQAKGKNYKFAYIWVGNSETQCPGQCAWPFHQPIYGPQSPPLVAPNQDVGMDGMVINLATLLAGTATNPFGNGYYQGPADAPLEAASACPGVYAKGAFPGYAGNLLVDSTTGASYNAYGANGRKYLVPALFDPVTSSCSTLV
;
A
#
# COMPACT_ATOMS: atom_id res chain seq x y z
N MET A 1 13.81 5.74 -3.17
CA MET A 1 13.64 6.93 -2.31
C MET A 1 14.27 8.16 -2.95
N GLN A 2 13.51 9.25 -3.09
CA GLN A 2 13.99 10.53 -3.59
C GLN A 2 14.02 11.57 -2.46
N TYR A 3 14.93 12.54 -2.55
CA TYR A 3 14.98 13.70 -1.65
C TYR A 3 14.22 14.85 -2.31
N HIS A 4 13.31 15.48 -1.58
CA HIS A 4 12.42 16.54 -2.11
C HIS A 4 12.77 17.93 -1.54
N ASP A 5 14.05 18.14 -1.22
CA ASP A 5 14.65 19.41 -0.77
C ASP A 5 14.00 20.04 0.48
N GLY A 6 13.21 19.27 1.23
CA GLY A 6 12.61 19.68 2.49
C GLY A 6 13.47 19.35 3.71
N PRO A 7 13.00 19.77 4.91
CA PRO A 7 13.82 19.68 6.11
C PRO A 7 14.01 18.22 6.55
N LEU A 8 15.21 17.91 7.02
CA LEU A 8 15.48 16.73 7.85
C LEU A 8 15.56 17.17 9.31
N LEU A 9 15.39 16.24 10.26
CA LEU A 9 15.73 16.53 11.65
C LEU A 9 17.25 16.55 11.78
N VAL A 10 17.83 17.66 12.21
CA VAL A 10 19.28 17.87 12.29
C VAL A 10 19.70 18.28 13.70
N GLY A 11 20.90 17.87 14.12
CA GLY A 11 21.41 18.17 15.46
C GLY A 11 20.89 17.23 16.54
N HIS A 12 20.92 17.68 17.79
CA HIS A 12 20.50 16.88 18.93
C HIS A 12 19.00 17.03 19.18
N ILE A 13 18.27 15.93 19.04
CA ILE A 13 16.80 15.88 19.14
C ILE A 13 16.40 14.99 20.32
N LYS A 14 15.56 15.51 21.21
CA LYS A 14 14.98 14.74 22.32
C LYS A 14 13.75 13.96 21.86
N ILE A 15 13.61 12.72 22.31
CA ILE A 15 12.38 11.94 22.14
C ILE A 15 11.62 11.99 23.46
N ASN A 16 10.51 12.71 23.49
CA ASN A 16 9.62 12.72 24.64
C ASN A 16 8.58 11.61 24.49
N LEU A 17 8.41 10.79 25.51
CA LEU A 17 7.43 9.69 25.53
C LEU A 17 6.20 10.12 26.30
N ILE A 18 5.03 10.10 25.66
CA ILE A 18 3.73 10.35 26.29
C ILE A 18 2.98 9.02 26.35
N PHE A 19 2.94 8.40 27.52
CA PHE A 19 2.20 7.15 27.75
C PHE A 19 0.75 7.49 28.13
N TYR A 20 -0.19 7.10 27.27
CA TYR A 20 -1.62 7.32 27.44
C TYR A 20 -2.35 6.00 27.69
N GLY A 21 -2.94 5.86 28.88
CA GLY A 21 -3.53 4.62 29.38
C GLY A 21 -2.62 3.83 30.33
N LYS A 22 -3.02 2.61 30.69
CA LYS A 22 -2.34 1.81 31.72
C LYS A 22 -1.20 0.99 31.12
N PHE A 23 0.01 1.52 31.23
CA PHE A 23 1.25 0.77 30.97
C PHE A 23 1.89 0.34 32.28
N THR A 24 2.34 -0.90 32.39
CA THR A 24 3.14 -1.31 33.55
C THR A 24 4.53 -0.63 33.53
N PRO A 25 5.21 -0.50 34.68
CA PRO A 25 6.59 -0.01 34.69
C PRO A 25 7.53 -0.82 33.78
N ALA A 26 7.32 -2.13 33.68
CA ALA A 26 8.09 -3.01 32.80
C ALA A 26 7.85 -2.69 31.32
N GLN A 27 6.60 -2.45 30.92
CA GLN A 27 6.25 -2.05 29.55
C GLN A 27 6.87 -0.70 29.20
N ARG A 28 6.79 0.29 30.09
CA ARG A 28 7.42 1.60 29.87
C ARG A 28 8.94 1.49 29.71
N ALA A 29 9.58 0.64 30.52
CA ALA A 29 11.01 0.39 30.46
C ALA A 29 11.47 -0.16 29.10
N ILE A 30 10.71 -1.06 28.47
CA ILE A 30 11.01 -1.60 27.12
C ILE A 30 11.18 -0.45 26.12
N VAL A 31 10.27 0.53 26.13
CA VAL A 31 10.29 1.65 25.17
C VAL A 31 11.36 2.67 25.54
N SER A 32 11.50 3.03 26.83
CA SER A 32 12.51 4.01 27.25
C SER A 32 13.92 3.50 27.00
N ASP A 33 14.16 2.21 27.23
CA ASP A 33 15.46 1.58 26.99
C ASP A 33 15.77 1.51 25.49
N PHE A 34 14.79 1.20 24.65
CA PHE A 34 14.94 1.26 23.18
C PHE A 34 15.39 2.66 22.73
N VAL A 35 14.70 3.71 23.19
CA VAL A 35 15.03 5.11 22.85
C VAL A 35 16.42 5.50 23.36
N ALA A 36 16.77 5.12 24.60
CA ALA A 36 18.12 5.34 25.15
C ALA A 36 19.21 4.59 24.36
N SER A 37 18.86 3.47 23.74
CA SER A 37 19.79 2.66 22.93
C SER A 37 20.16 3.30 21.60
N LEU A 38 19.43 4.32 21.12
CA LEU A 38 19.71 5.01 19.84
C LEU A 38 21.05 5.76 19.84
N SER A 39 21.48 6.24 21.01
CA SER A 39 22.74 6.98 21.20
C SER A 39 23.79 6.23 22.02
N SER A 40 23.47 5.04 22.53
CA SER A 40 24.40 4.25 23.35
C SER A 40 25.48 3.57 22.49
N PRO A 41 26.78 3.70 22.81
CA PRO A 41 27.83 3.02 22.05
C PRO A 41 27.66 1.49 22.14
N PRO A 42 27.91 0.73 21.06
CA PRO A 42 27.76 -0.72 21.08
C PRO A 42 28.71 -1.37 22.08
N ALA A 43 28.21 -2.33 22.86
CA ALA A 43 29.05 -3.22 23.63
C ALA A 43 29.70 -4.21 22.66
N GLN A 44 30.94 -3.92 22.24
CA GLN A 44 31.71 -4.72 21.26
C GLN A 44 31.06 -4.81 19.86
N ASN A 45 31.69 -5.52 18.92
CA ASN A 45 31.35 -5.59 17.48
C ASN A 45 29.99 -6.27 17.16
N GLU A 46 29.04 -6.24 18.09
CA GLU A 46 27.70 -6.81 17.94
C GLU A 46 26.73 -5.79 17.31
N PRO A 47 25.71 -6.28 16.56
CA PRO A 47 24.66 -5.41 16.03
C PRO A 47 23.86 -4.79 17.19
N SER A 48 23.79 -3.46 17.24
CA SER A 48 23.07 -2.70 18.27
C SER A 48 22.06 -1.71 17.69
N VAL A 49 21.09 -1.26 18.49
CA VAL A 49 20.13 -0.21 18.11
C VAL A 49 20.85 1.06 17.62
N ALA A 50 21.96 1.45 18.25
CA ALA A 50 22.77 2.58 17.79
C ALA A 50 23.42 2.33 16.43
N THR A 51 23.91 1.12 16.15
CA THR A 51 24.46 0.79 14.82
C THR A 51 23.38 0.77 13.74
N TRP A 52 22.16 0.34 14.08
CA TRP A 52 21.01 0.43 13.19
C TRP A 52 20.62 1.88 12.91
N TRP A 53 20.56 2.72 13.95
CA TRP A 53 20.23 4.12 13.79
C TRP A 53 21.22 4.85 12.88
N LYS A 54 22.51 4.50 12.96
CA LYS A 54 23.56 5.06 12.08
C LYS A 54 23.27 4.84 10.58
N THR A 55 22.49 3.83 10.19
CA THR A 55 22.10 3.61 8.78
C THR A 55 21.27 4.77 8.22
N THR A 56 20.52 5.51 9.06
CA THR A 56 19.85 6.76 8.64
C THR A 56 20.85 7.81 8.12
N GLY A 57 22.12 7.71 8.50
CA GLY A 57 23.22 8.57 8.04
C GLY A 57 23.34 8.68 6.52
N ILE A 58 22.99 7.63 5.77
CA ILE A 58 23.01 7.63 4.30
C ILE A 58 22.10 8.72 3.73
N TYR A 59 20.96 8.97 4.38
CA TYR A 59 20.00 10.00 3.97
C TYR A 59 20.57 11.41 4.17
N TYR A 60 21.19 11.63 5.32
CA TYR A 60 21.85 12.91 5.63
C TYR A 60 23.02 13.19 4.68
N GLU A 61 23.82 12.17 4.36
CA GLU A 61 24.92 12.27 3.40
C GLU A 61 24.39 12.60 1.99
N LYS A 62 23.34 11.90 1.54
CA LYS A 62 22.71 12.16 0.24
C LYS A 62 22.09 13.56 0.14
N ALA A 63 21.52 14.07 1.23
CA ALA A 63 20.99 15.43 1.32
C ALA A 63 22.06 16.50 1.64
N LYS A 64 23.33 16.12 1.83
CA LYS A 64 24.41 17.01 2.28
C LYS A 64 24.07 17.78 3.56
N SER A 65 23.40 17.11 4.49
CA SER A 65 22.88 17.66 5.73
C SER A 65 23.62 17.12 6.97
N LYS A 66 23.53 17.83 8.10
CA LYS A 66 24.10 17.37 9.38
C LYS A 66 23.25 16.22 9.94
N LYS A 67 23.90 15.17 10.43
CA LYS A 67 23.23 14.02 11.05
C LYS A 67 22.46 14.45 12.31
N SER A 68 21.37 13.74 12.60
CA SER A 68 20.70 13.85 13.90
C SER A 68 21.33 12.91 14.93
N THR A 69 21.31 13.33 16.18
CA THR A 69 21.48 12.46 17.34
C THR A 69 20.19 12.45 18.14
N LEU A 70 19.76 11.25 18.53
CA LEU A 70 18.52 11.07 19.28
C LEU A 70 18.85 10.66 20.71
N SER A 71 18.17 11.27 21.67
CA SER A 71 18.27 10.91 23.08
C SER A 71 16.90 10.88 23.75
N LEU A 72 16.79 10.11 24.83
CA LEU A 72 15.59 10.08 25.63
C LEU A 72 15.35 11.45 26.29
N GLY A 73 14.17 11.99 26.08
CA GLY A 73 13.68 13.23 26.68
C GLY A 73 12.79 12.97 27.89
N SER A 74 11.77 13.81 28.06
CA SER A 74 10.80 13.66 29.14
C SER A 74 9.87 12.46 28.94
N GLN A 75 9.36 11.92 30.04
CA GLN A 75 8.31 10.90 30.03
C GLN A 75 7.08 11.45 30.75
N ILE A 76 5.96 11.51 30.04
CA ILE A 76 4.68 12.03 30.53
C ILE A 76 3.72 10.84 30.64
N LEU A 77 3.08 10.70 31.80
CA LEU A 77 2.11 9.65 32.07
C LEU A 77 0.70 10.26 32.13
N ASP A 78 -0.23 9.69 31.37
CA ASP A 78 -1.65 10.02 31.36
C ASP A 78 -2.46 8.73 31.59
N GLU A 79 -2.42 8.27 32.84
CA GLU A 79 -3.04 7.00 33.24
C GLU A 79 -4.54 7.13 33.55
N ASP A 80 -5.05 8.37 33.58
CA ASP A 80 -6.45 8.71 33.90
C ASP A 80 -7.31 8.90 32.64
N TYR A 81 -6.73 8.68 31.45
CA TYR A 81 -7.40 8.82 30.16
C TYR A 81 -8.01 10.21 29.97
N SER A 82 -7.20 11.28 30.05
CA SER A 82 -7.68 12.67 30.04
C SER A 82 -8.56 13.06 28.83
N LEU A 83 -8.57 12.27 27.75
CA LEU A 83 -9.40 12.45 26.54
C LEU A 83 -10.34 11.25 26.27
N GLY A 84 -10.53 10.37 27.26
CA GLY A 84 -11.30 9.13 27.15
C GLY A 84 -10.54 7.96 26.51
N LYS A 85 -11.12 6.76 26.53
CA LYS A 85 -10.51 5.54 25.96
C LYS A 85 -10.66 5.40 24.45
N SER A 86 -11.40 6.30 23.80
CA SER A 86 -11.62 6.30 22.34
C SER A 86 -11.10 7.59 21.72
N LEU A 87 -9.99 7.49 21.00
CA LEU A 87 -9.26 8.62 20.45
C LEU A 87 -9.48 8.76 18.94
N LYS A 88 -9.62 10.01 18.49
CA LYS A 88 -9.54 10.40 17.07
C LYS A 88 -8.15 10.93 16.76
N GLN A 89 -7.80 11.04 15.48
CA GLN A 89 -6.49 11.58 15.06
C GLN A 89 -6.20 12.99 15.62
N LYS A 90 -7.23 13.81 15.84
CA LYS A 90 -7.08 15.13 16.50
C LYS A 90 -6.63 15.04 17.97
N HIS A 91 -7.02 13.99 18.70
CA HIS A 91 -6.62 13.78 20.10
C HIS A 91 -5.15 13.41 20.19
N ILE A 92 -4.62 12.67 19.21
CA ILE A 92 -3.19 12.37 19.13
C ILE A 92 -2.35 13.65 19.04
N LYS A 93 -2.75 14.60 18.19
CA LYS A 93 -2.09 15.92 18.09
C LYS A 93 -2.15 16.70 19.41
N GLN A 94 -3.28 16.60 20.11
CA GLN A 94 -3.46 17.23 21.42
C GLN A 94 -2.54 16.62 22.48
N LEU A 95 -2.42 15.29 22.53
CA LEU A 95 -1.50 14.60 23.44
C LEU A 95 -0.04 14.93 23.12
N ALA A 96 0.34 14.91 21.84
CA ALA A 96 1.68 15.27 21.40
C ALA A 96 2.08 16.72 21.77
N SER A 97 1.11 17.62 21.93
CA SER A 97 1.35 19.02 22.32
C SER A 97 1.81 19.18 23.78
N LYS A 98 1.64 18.14 24.61
CA LYS A 98 2.07 18.13 26.02
C LYS A 98 3.60 18.03 26.17
N GLY A 99 4.31 17.51 25.17
CA GLY A 99 5.76 17.41 25.17
C GLY A 99 6.45 18.68 24.66
N ASP A 100 7.79 18.68 24.65
CA ASP A 100 8.58 19.82 24.17
C ASP A 100 8.29 20.08 22.68
N GLN A 101 8.09 21.33 22.31
CA GLN A 101 7.74 21.73 20.93
C GLN A 101 8.95 22.29 20.15
N MET A 102 10.16 22.13 20.70
CA MET A 102 11.40 22.63 20.10
C MET A 102 12.49 21.57 20.24
N TYR A 103 13.20 21.28 19.14
CA TYR A 103 14.27 20.27 19.08
C TYR A 103 13.86 18.91 19.67
N ALA A 104 12.61 18.52 19.47
CA ALA A 104 12.06 17.28 20.02
C ALA A 104 11.10 16.58 19.06
N ILE A 105 10.97 15.27 19.25
CA ILE A 105 9.90 14.42 18.71
C ILE A 105 9.03 14.00 19.89
N ASN A 106 7.73 14.30 19.82
CA ASN A 106 6.78 13.88 20.85
C ASN A 106 6.11 12.57 20.40
N VAL A 107 6.39 11.48 21.10
CA VAL A 107 5.90 10.13 20.78
C VAL A 107 4.75 9.79 21.72
N VAL A 108 3.55 9.68 21.18
CA VAL A 108 2.36 9.26 21.91
C VAL A 108 2.25 7.73 21.84
N MET A 109 2.29 7.08 22.99
CA MET A 109 2.14 5.63 23.15
C MET A 109 0.77 5.35 23.76
N THR A 110 -0.12 4.66 23.05
CA THR A 110 -1.46 4.31 23.58
C THR A 110 -1.51 2.86 24.05
N ALA A 111 -1.99 2.65 25.28
CA ALA A 111 -2.09 1.32 25.90
C ALA A 111 -3.07 0.40 25.15
N ALA A 112 -3.03 -0.91 25.44
CA ALA A 112 -3.82 -1.91 24.73
C ALA A 112 -5.34 -1.69 24.88
N ASP A 113 -5.76 -1.04 25.97
CA ASP A 113 -7.16 -0.77 26.28
C ASP A 113 -7.67 0.58 25.72
N VAL A 114 -6.89 1.23 24.86
CA VAL A 114 -7.24 2.49 24.19
C VAL A 114 -7.55 2.23 22.71
N LEU A 115 -8.74 2.61 22.28
CA LEU A 115 -9.16 2.57 20.87
C LEU A 115 -8.69 3.84 20.17
N VAL A 116 -8.06 3.72 19.00
CA VAL A 116 -7.66 4.87 18.19
C VAL A 116 -8.13 4.71 16.75
N GLU A 117 -8.73 5.76 16.20
CA GLU A 117 -9.16 5.84 14.81
C GLU A 117 -8.05 5.45 13.83
N GLY A 118 -8.27 4.38 13.06
CA GLY A 118 -7.34 3.89 12.04
C GLY A 118 -6.16 3.05 12.57
N PHE A 119 -6.14 2.69 13.86
CA PHE A 119 -5.02 1.94 14.45
C PHE A 119 -4.61 0.68 13.68
N CYS A 120 -5.57 -0.19 13.38
CA CYS A 120 -5.29 -1.45 12.68
C CYS A 120 -4.93 -1.29 11.20
N MET A 121 -4.97 -0.07 10.66
CA MET A 121 -4.53 0.22 9.30
C MET A 121 -3.05 0.55 9.22
N THR A 122 -2.52 1.24 10.24
CA THR A 122 -1.17 1.81 10.16
C THR A 122 -0.28 1.45 11.35
N CYS A 123 -0.82 0.88 12.43
CA CYS A 123 -0.13 0.54 13.69
C CYS A 123 0.47 1.74 14.46
N GLY A 124 0.49 2.89 13.81
CA GLY A 124 1.00 4.15 14.27
C GLY A 124 1.04 5.14 13.12
N THR A 125 1.35 6.39 13.40
CA THR A 125 1.55 7.43 12.40
C THR A 125 2.64 8.38 12.87
N HIS A 126 3.20 9.16 11.95
CA HIS A 126 4.00 10.32 12.30
C HIS A 126 3.47 11.54 11.54
N GLY A 127 3.80 12.72 12.02
CA GLY A 127 3.40 13.95 11.37
C GLY A 127 3.99 15.17 12.05
N SER A 128 3.44 16.34 11.72
CA SER A 128 3.87 17.60 12.32
C SER A 128 2.71 18.46 12.76
N SER A 129 2.98 19.31 13.75
CA SER A 129 2.05 20.30 14.27
C SER A 129 2.76 21.62 14.52
N LYS A 130 2.00 22.71 14.64
CA LYS A 130 2.53 24.04 14.98
C LYS A 130 2.60 24.18 16.50
N SER A 131 3.63 24.87 16.99
CA SER A 131 3.79 25.18 18.40
C SER A 131 2.59 25.96 18.92
N SER A 132 2.16 25.69 20.15
CA SER A 132 1.04 26.39 20.79
C SER A 132 1.38 27.84 21.10
N ALA A 133 2.64 28.13 21.44
CA ALA A 133 3.15 29.47 21.66
C ALA A 133 4.15 29.90 20.55
N PRO A 134 4.15 31.19 20.14
CA PRO A 134 5.17 31.72 19.23
C PRO A 134 6.50 31.90 19.96
N ILE A 135 7.61 31.58 19.29
CA ILE A 135 8.98 31.88 19.76
C ILE A 135 9.57 32.90 18.78
N ASN A 136 10.01 34.04 19.30
CA ASN A 136 10.45 35.21 18.50
C ASN A 136 9.38 35.66 17.48
N GLY A 137 8.10 35.65 17.89
CA GLY A 137 6.98 36.08 17.06
C GLY A 137 6.55 35.11 15.95
N LYS A 138 7.12 33.89 15.89
CA LYS A 138 6.75 32.86 14.90
C LYS A 138 6.39 31.53 15.56
N HIS A 139 5.35 30.88 15.05
CA HIS A 139 5.05 29.49 15.40
C HIS A 139 5.99 28.55 14.66
N HIS A 140 6.58 27.60 15.38
CA HIS A 140 7.50 26.62 14.81
C HIS A 140 6.78 25.29 14.60
N LYS A 141 7.23 24.48 13.64
CA LYS A 141 6.71 23.12 13.47
C LYS A 141 7.51 22.15 14.33
N TYR A 142 6.84 21.26 15.03
CA TYR A 142 7.45 20.11 15.70
C TYR A 142 6.91 18.81 15.12
N ALA A 143 7.72 17.76 15.19
CA ALA A 143 7.33 16.43 14.75
C ALA A 143 6.72 15.64 15.90
N TYR A 144 5.74 14.79 15.59
CA TYR A 144 5.18 13.85 16.55
C TYR A 144 5.02 12.48 15.91
N ILE A 145 5.02 11.46 16.75
CA ILE A 145 4.75 10.07 16.39
C ILE A 145 3.62 9.58 17.29
N TRP A 146 2.82 8.66 16.78
CA TRP A 146 1.93 7.85 17.58
C TRP A 146 2.13 6.37 17.26
N VAL A 147 2.13 5.53 18.28
CA VAL A 147 2.11 4.07 18.17
C VAL A 147 1.12 3.49 19.17
N GLY A 148 0.31 2.54 18.74
CA GLY A 148 -0.65 1.84 19.61
C GLY A 148 -0.19 0.44 19.98
N ASN A 149 -0.54 -0.01 21.19
CA ASN A 149 -0.33 -1.39 21.61
C ASN A 149 -1.39 -2.30 20.96
N SER A 150 -0.93 -3.28 20.20
CA SER A 150 -1.78 -4.19 19.42
C SER A 150 -2.17 -5.48 20.14
N GLU A 151 -1.75 -5.66 21.39
CA GLU A 151 -1.98 -6.88 22.17
C GLU A 151 -3.43 -7.38 22.11
N THR A 152 -4.40 -6.47 22.25
CA THR A 152 -5.84 -6.78 22.22
C THR A 152 -6.53 -6.37 20.92
N GLN A 153 -5.81 -5.72 20.01
CA GLN A 153 -6.35 -5.07 18.82
C GLN A 153 -5.39 -5.31 17.65
N CYS A 154 -5.79 -6.13 16.67
CA CYS A 154 -5.01 -6.48 15.47
C CYS A 154 -3.54 -6.90 15.71
N PRO A 155 -3.25 -7.81 16.66
CA PRO A 155 -1.88 -8.24 16.93
C PRO A 155 -1.21 -8.89 15.71
N GLY A 156 -1.98 -9.60 14.87
CA GLY A 156 -1.47 -10.17 13.63
C GLY A 156 -1.09 -9.17 12.53
N GLN A 157 -1.42 -7.89 12.67
CA GLN A 157 -0.99 -6.84 11.75
C GLN A 157 0.22 -6.09 12.33
N CYS A 158 0.11 -5.69 13.60
CA CYS A 158 1.01 -4.72 14.21
C CYS A 158 2.10 -5.33 15.10
N ALA A 159 1.99 -6.61 15.44
CA ALA A 159 3.00 -7.35 16.19
C ALA A 159 3.65 -8.48 15.38
N TRP A 160 3.44 -8.54 14.05
CA TRP A 160 4.22 -9.45 13.21
C TRP A 160 5.72 -9.07 13.27
N PRO A 161 6.66 -10.02 13.43
CA PRO A 161 6.52 -11.48 13.36
C PRO A 161 6.30 -12.21 14.70
N PHE A 162 6.01 -11.50 15.79
CA PHE A 162 5.78 -12.08 17.12
C PHE A 162 4.33 -12.54 17.35
N HIS A 163 3.44 -12.25 16.41
CA HIS A 163 2.08 -12.78 16.36
C HIS A 163 1.80 -13.35 14.97
N GLN A 164 0.88 -14.32 14.92
CA GLN A 164 0.44 -14.93 13.67
C GLN A 164 -0.14 -13.86 12.74
N PRO A 165 0.36 -13.75 11.48
CA PRO A 165 -0.09 -12.71 10.57
C PRO A 165 -1.53 -12.94 10.10
N ILE A 166 -2.28 -11.86 9.92
CA ILE A 166 -3.67 -11.93 9.41
C ILE A 166 -3.70 -12.41 7.94
N TYR A 167 -2.60 -12.20 7.20
CA TYR A 167 -2.47 -12.51 5.77
C TYR A 167 -1.15 -13.21 5.46
N GLY A 168 -1.09 -13.92 4.34
CA GLY A 168 0.14 -14.58 3.88
C GLY A 168 0.46 -15.87 4.63
N PRO A 169 1.70 -16.37 4.52
CA PRO A 169 2.11 -17.65 5.12
C PRO A 169 1.89 -17.68 6.63
N GLN A 170 1.15 -18.68 7.09
CA GLN A 170 0.74 -18.87 8.48
C GLN A 170 1.82 -19.58 9.30
N ASN A 171 3.06 -19.09 9.19
CA ASN A 171 4.19 -19.64 9.94
C ASN A 171 4.02 -19.39 11.44
N PRO A 172 4.52 -20.28 12.32
CA PRO A 172 4.49 -20.06 13.76
C PRO A 172 5.12 -18.72 14.14
N PRO A 173 4.52 -17.96 15.08
CA PRO A 173 5.07 -16.69 15.53
C PRO A 173 6.46 -16.85 16.15
N LEU A 174 7.31 -15.85 15.99
CA LEU A 174 8.58 -15.79 16.69
C LEU A 174 8.38 -15.47 18.17
N VAL A 175 9.31 -15.93 19.01
CA VAL A 175 9.31 -15.57 20.43
C VAL A 175 9.79 -14.12 20.58
N ALA A 176 8.96 -13.32 21.25
CA ALA A 176 9.18 -11.89 21.46
C ALA A 176 10.34 -11.64 22.44
N PRO A 177 11.33 -10.77 22.12
CA PRO A 177 12.55 -10.62 22.90
C PRO A 177 12.38 -9.98 24.27
N ASN A 178 11.27 -9.28 24.52
CA ASN A 178 10.97 -8.71 25.82
C ASN A 178 9.81 -9.43 26.53
N GLN A 179 9.41 -10.61 26.03
CA GLN A 179 8.31 -11.43 26.54
C GLN A 179 6.96 -10.70 26.56
N ASP A 180 6.82 -9.65 25.75
CA ASP A 180 5.60 -8.87 25.61
C ASP A 180 5.39 -8.57 24.13
N VAL A 181 4.55 -9.39 23.48
CA VAL A 181 4.25 -9.32 22.04
C VAL A 181 3.73 -7.93 21.64
N GLY A 182 2.88 -7.33 22.47
CA GLY A 182 2.31 -6.02 22.24
C GLY A 182 3.39 -4.94 22.22
N MET A 183 4.24 -4.91 23.25
CA MET A 183 5.32 -3.93 23.36
C MET A 183 6.44 -4.14 22.34
N ASP A 184 6.81 -5.38 22.04
CA ASP A 184 7.79 -5.70 21.01
C ASP A 184 7.30 -5.28 19.61
N GLY A 185 6.00 -5.47 19.33
CA GLY A 185 5.33 -4.92 18.14
C GLY A 185 5.34 -3.38 18.12
N MET A 186 5.08 -2.72 19.25
CA MET A 186 5.19 -1.25 19.34
C MET A 186 6.60 -0.76 19.02
N VAL A 187 7.65 -1.45 19.48
CA VAL A 187 9.04 -1.06 19.20
C VAL A 187 9.36 -1.16 17.71
N ILE A 188 8.91 -2.21 17.02
CA ILE A 188 9.06 -2.34 15.55
C ILE A 188 8.47 -1.12 14.84
N ASN A 189 7.23 -0.76 15.19
CA ASN A 189 6.51 0.36 14.56
C ASN A 189 7.16 1.70 14.92
N LEU A 190 7.57 1.89 16.18
CA LEU A 190 8.28 3.08 16.63
C LEU A 190 9.61 3.25 15.88
N ALA A 191 10.38 2.17 15.71
CA ALA A 191 11.63 2.19 14.95
C ALA A 191 11.40 2.63 13.50
N SER A 192 10.37 2.07 12.85
CA SER A 192 9.99 2.45 11.49
C SER A 192 9.62 3.93 11.37
N LEU A 193 8.76 4.40 12.27
CA LEU A 193 8.27 5.79 12.27
C LEU A 193 9.34 6.79 12.70
N LEU A 194 10.30 6.41 13.54
CA LEU A 194 11.45 7.25 13.90
C LEU A 194 12.36 7.48 12.69
N ALA A 195 12.66 6.44 11.92
CA ALA A 195 13.45 6.56 10.70
C ALA A 195 12.75 7.46 9.67
N GLY A 196 11.43 7.24 9.48
CA GLY A 196 10.58 8.10 8.67
C GLY A 196 10.61 9.56 9.13
N THR A 197 10.34 9.80 10.42
CA THR A 197 10.35 11.14 11.02
C THR A 197 11.69 11.85 10.96
N ALA A 198 12.81 11.16 11.11
CA ALA A 198 14.14 11.79 11.02
C ALA A 198 14.46 12.24 9.58
N THR A 199 14.05 11.43 8.60
CA THR A 199 14.35 11.64 7.18
C THR A 199 13.25 12.40 6.43
N ASN A 200 12.04 12.51 6.98
CA ASN A 200 10.90 13.18 6.39
C ASN A 200 9.94 13.79 7.45
N PRO A 201 10.42 14.63 8.38
CA PRO A 201 9.61 15.14 9.50
C PRO A 201 8.38 15.96 9.10
N PHE A 202 8.38 16.53 7.89
CA PHE A 202 7.37 17.49 7.44
C PHE A 202 6.79 17.16 6.05
N GLY A 203 6.97 15.92 5.57
CA GLY A 203 6.43 15.46 4.28
C GLY A 203 7.13 16.03 3.04
N LYS A 204 8.37 16.53 3.18
CA LYS A 204 9.19 17.08 2.09
C LYS A 204 10.65 16.61 2.11
N GLY A 205 11.03 15.72 3.03
CA GLY A 205 12.38 15.17 3.11
C GLY A 205 12.57 14.02 2.12
N PHE A 206 12.82 12.81 2.62
CA PHE A 206 12.95 11.62 1.79
C PHE A 206 11.69 10.77 1.77
N TYR A 207 11.15 10.57 0.57
CA TYR A 207 10.08 9.60 0.35
C TYR A 207 10.02 9.14 -1.11
N GLN A 208 9.19 8.13 -1.36
CA GLN A 208 8.79 7.66 -2.69
C GLN A 208 7.28 7.37 -2.69
N GLY A 209 6.62 7.45 -3.84
CA GLY A 209 5.16 7.38 -3.92
C GLY A 209 4.47 8.71 -3.60
N GLU A 210 3.15 8.69 -3.45
CA GLU A 210 2.35 9.89 -3.20
C GLU A 210 2.60 10.50 -1.82
N ALA A 211 2.54 11.83 -1.71
CA ALA A 211 2.71 12.54 -0.44
C ALA A 211 1.64 12.18 0.62
N GLY A 212 0.50 11.60 0.22
CA GLY A 212 -0.56 11.13 1.11
C GLY A 212 -0.35 9.73 1.69
N ALA A 213 0.53 8.93 1.08
CA ALA A 213 0.92 7.60 1.55
C ALA A 213 2.39 7.30 1.18
N PRO A 214 3.35 8.10 1.66
CA PRO A 214 4.73 7.99 1.25
C PRO A 214 5.36 6.68 1.76
N MET A 215 6.08 6.00 0.87
CA MET A 215 7.10 5.04 1.28
C MET A 215 8.31 5.83 1.76
N GLU A 216 8.70 5.61 3.00
CA GLU A 216 9.77 6.30 3.70
C GLU A 216 10.88 5.31 4.07
N ALA A 217 11.91 5.81 4.76
CA ALA A 217 13.16 5.11 4.98
C ALA A 217 13.01 3.65 5.45
N ALA A 218 12.10 3.38 6.39
CA ALA A 218 11.83 2.03 6.88
C ALA A 218 10.56 1.39 6.31
N SER A 219 9.51 2.19 6.02
CA SER A 219 8.25 1.65 5.46
C SER A 219 8.41 1.12 4.03
N ALA A 220 9.50 1.48 3.34
CA ALA A 220 9.88 0.88 2.06
C ALA A 220 10.40 -0.57 2.17
N CYS A 221 10.67 -1.06 3.39
CA CYS A 221 11.18 -2.41 3.66
C CYS A 221 10.24 -3.21 4.58
N PRO A 222 8.94 -3.33 4.23
CA PRO A 222 7.97 -3.95 5.12
C PRO A 222 8.33 -5.41 5.37
N GLY A 223 8.45 -5.76 6.65
CA GLY A 223 8.72 -7.11 7.11
C GLY A 223 10.12 -7.66 6.82
N VAL A 224 11.07 -6.83 6.41
CA VAL A 224 12.47 -7.23 6.21
C VAL A 224 13.25 -6.93 7.48
N TYR A 225 13.64 -7.95 8.23
CA TYR A 225 14.41 -7.81 9.48
C TYR A 225 15.78 -8.48 9.42
N GLY A 226 15.91 -9.55 8.64
CA GLY A 226 17.14 -10.33 8.45
C GLY A 226 17.47 -10.61 6.99
N THR A 227 18.63 -11.23 6.74
CA THR A 227 19.05 -11.60 5.38
C THR A 227 18.13 -12.69 4.82
N GLY A 228 17.88 -12.66 3.51
CA GLY A 228 17.02 -13.65 2.85
C GLY A 228 15.53 -13.54 3.20
N ALA A 229 15.09 -12.43 3.80
CA ALA A 229 13.67 -12.19 4.06
C ALA A 229 12.82 -12.24 2.78
N TYR A 230 11.63 -12.81 2.88
CA TYR A 230 10.61 -12.88 1.83
C TYR A 230 9.22 -12.88 2.50
N PRO A 231 8.10 -12.71 1.76
CA PRO A 231 6.78 -12.68 2.38
C PRO A 231 6.51 -13.90 3.29
N GLY A 232 6.21 -13.65 4.58
CA GLY A 232 6.01 -14.69 5.60
C GLY A 232 7.27 -15.19 6.30
N PHE A 233 8.46 -14.78 5.87
CA PHE A 233 9.74 -15.07 6.52
C PHE A 233 10.52 -13.79 6.81
N PRO A 234 10.71 -13.42 8.10
CA PRO A 234 11.32 -12.13 8.49
C PRO A 234 12.82 -12.03 8.15
N GLY A 235 13.43 -13.12 7.68
CA GLY A 235 14.86 -13.24 7.39
C GLY A 235 15.59 -14.01 8.47
N ASN A 236 16.89 -14.22 8.27
CA ASN A 236 17.75 -14.85 9.27
C ASN A 236 17.98 -13.89 10.45
N LEU A 237 17.55 -14.29 11.64
CA LEU A 237 17.62 -13.53 12.89
C LEU A 237 18.54 -14.21 13.90
N LEU A 238 18.99 -13.44 14.89
CA LEU A 238 19.64 -13.98 16.08
C LEU A 238 18.57 -14.62 16.98
N VAL A 239 18.94 -15.69 17.66
CA VAL A 239 18.07 -16.40 18.62
C VAL A 239 18.76 -16.43 19.97
N ASP A 240 18.05 -15.98 21.01
CA ASP A 240 18.52 -16.07 22.38
C ASP A 240 18.47 -17.53 22.86
N ALA A 241 19.61 -18.05 23.30
CA ALA A 241 19.73 -19.46 23.67
C ALA A 241 18.89 -19.86 24.90
N SER A 242 18.55 -18.91 25.78
CA SER A 242 17.83 -19.19 27.03
C SER A 242 16.31 -19.08 26.89
N THR A 243 15.84 -18.15 26.06
CA THR A 243 14.42 -17.82 25.91
C THR A 243 13.85 -18.26 24.56
N GLY A 244 14.70 -18.56 23.57
CA GLY A 244 14.29 -18.76 22.18
C GLY A 244 13.89 -17.48 21.45
N ALA A 245 14.04 -16.31 22.09
CA ALA A 245 13.64 -15.04 21.51
C ALA A 245 14.39 -14.70 20.23
N SER A 246 13.66 -14.21 19.22
CA SER A 246 14.24 -13.77 17.95
C SER A 246 14.46 -12.26 17.92
N TYR A 247 15.66 -11.83 17.52
CA TYR A 247 16.05 -10.42 17.52
C TYR A 247 17.12 -10.14 16.45
N ASN A 248 17.40 -8.87 16.16
CA ASN A 248 18.49 -8.50 15.25
C ASN A 248 19.41 -7.40 15.80
N CYS A 249 19.12 -6.83 16.98
CA CYS A 249 20.02 -5.90 17.64
C CYS A 249 19.93 -5.94 19.18
N HIS A 250 21.05 -5.59 19.81
CA HIS A 250 21.17 -5.38 21.25
C HIS A 250 20.85 -3.91 21.61
N GLY A 251 20.23 -3.71 22.76
CA GLY A 251 20.00 -2.40 23.37
C GLY A 251 20.56 -2.30 24.78
N SER A 252 20.33 -1.15 25.39
CA SER A 252 20.69 -0.83 26.78
C SER A 252 20.01 -1.77 27.76
N ASN A 253 20.58 -1.90 28.96
CA ASN A 253 20.05 -2.71 30.05
C ASN A 253 19.83 -4.20 29.69
N GLY A 254 20.65 -4.74 28.77
CA GLY A 254 20.57 -6.13 28.33
C GLY A 254 19.36 -6.45 27.45
N ARG A 255 18.60 -5.44 27.01
CA ARG A 255 17.43 -5.59 26.15
C ARG A 255 17.82 -6.05 24.76
N LYS A 256 16.93 -6.80 24.12
CA LYS A 256 17.05 -7.25 22.74
C LYS A 256 15.87 -6.72 21.95
N TYR A 257 16.10 -6.32 20.70
CA TYR A 257 15.08 -5.72 19.86
C TYR A 257 15.13 -6.27 18.44
N LEU A 258 13.97 -6.19 17.80
CA LEU A 258 13.82 -6.40 16.37
C LEU A 258 13.51 -5.06 15.72
N VAL A 259 14.41 -4.59 14.86
CA VAL A 259 14.26 -3.32 14.13
C VAL A 259 14.18 -3.57 12.62
N PRO A 260 13.35 -2.83 11.87
CA PRO A 260 13.18 -3.04 10.43
C PRO A 260 14.46 -2.66 9.66
N ALA A 261 14.66 -3.29 8.51
CA ALA A 261 15.65 -2.83 7.55
C ALA A 261 15.34 -1.40 7.11
N ILE A 262 16.38 -0.62 6.86
CA ILE A 262 16.26 0.72 6.29
C ILE A 262 16.63 0.62 4.81
N PHE A 263 15.79 1.16 3.95
CA PHE A 263 16.05 1.23 2.52
C PHE A 263 17.31 2.06 2.28
N ASP A 264 18.24 1.57 1.49
CA ASP A 264 19.41 2.32 1.07
C ASP A 264 19.13 2.95 -0.30
N PRO A 265 19.00 4.29 -0.39
CA PRO A 265 18.72 4.99 -1.63
C PRO A 265 19.90 5.03 -2.61
N THR A 266 21.06 4.49 -2.23
CA THR A 266 22.25 4.35 -3.08
C THR A 266 22.24 3.01 -3.80
N THR A 267 21.99 1.92 -3.07
CA THR A 267 21.94 0.56 -3.64
C THR A 267 20.55 0.13 -4.09
N SER A 268 19.52 0.92 -3.78
CA SER A 268 18.10 0.60 -4.04
C SER A 268 17.67 -0.74 -3.43
N SER A 269 18.17 -1.02 -2.21
CA SER A 269 17.92 -2.29 -1.51
C SER A 269 17.69 -2.08 -0.02
N CYS A 270 17.00 -3.02 0.62
CA CYS A 270 16.81 -2.99 2.07
C CYS A 270 18.10 -3.44 2.79
N SER A 271 18.67 -2.53 3.59
CA SER A 271 19.89 -2.77 4.34
C SER A 271 19.57 -3.35 5.71
N THR A 272 19.95 -4.61 5.90
CA THR A 272 19.90 -5.32 7.20
C THR A 272 21.25 -5.20 7.91
N LEU A 273 21.26 -5.14 9.24
CA LEU A 273 22.48 -5.04 10.07
C LEU A 273 23.56 -6.09 9.73
N ILE A 274 23.16 -7.31 9.36
CA ILE A 274 24.07 -8.44 9.08
C ILE A 274 24.89 -8.22 7.79
N LYS A 275 24.40 -7.44 6.81
CA LYS A 275 25.18 -7.09 5.61
C LYS A 275 26.27 -6.04 5.88
N ILE A 276 26.09 -5.22 6.91
CA ILE A 276 27.00 -4.11 7.23
C ILE A 276 28.34 -4.65 7.73
N MET A 277 28.34 -5.75 8.49
CA MET A 277 29.59 -6.40 8.96
C MET A 277 30.38 -7.07 7.83
N ALA A 278 29.71 -7.61 6.81
CA ALA A 278 30.37 -8.21 5.65
C ALA A 278 31.02 -7.14 4.72
N SER A 279 30.42 -5.95 4.62
CA SER A 279 30.94 -4.84 3.82
C SER A 279 32.27 -4.29 4.34
N PHE A 280 32.51 -4.31 5.66
CA PHE A 280 33.78 -3.85 6.23
C PHE A 280 34.97 -4.75 5.85
N PHE A 281 34.74 -6.05 5.62
CA PHE A 281 35.78 -6.98 5.13
C PHE A 281 36.08 -6.79 3.64
N SER A 282 35.07 -6.47 2.82
CA SER A 282 35.26 -6.25 1.38
C SER A 282 35.86 -4.87 1.06
N GLN A 283 35.62 -3.85 1.90
CA GLN A 283 36.19 -2.51 1.73
C GLN A 283 37.72 -2.47 1.87
N LEU A 284 38.32 -3.36 2.67
CA LEU A 284 39.78 -3.47 2.79
C LEU A 284 40.44 -3.98 1.49
N LEU A 285 39.72 -4.79 0.70
CA LEU A 285 40.21 -5.35 -0.57
C LEU A 285 40.04 -4.36 -1.74
N ILE A 286 39.01 -3.51 -1.72
CA ILE A 286 38.70 -2.57 -2.81
C ILE A 286 39.59 -1.30 -2.75
N LEU A 287 40.12 -0.95 -1.57
CA LEU A 287 41.05 0.19 -1.39
C LEU A 287 42.40 0.00 -2.09
N ILE A 288 42.75 -1.22 -2.49
CA ILE A 288 43.98 -1.52 -3.24
C ILE A 288 43.78 -1.34 -4.76
N SER A 289 42.52 -1.28 -5.24
CA SER A 289 42.23 -1.52 -6.66
C SER A 289 41.86 -0.30 -7.50
N LEU A 290 41.68 0.90 -6.94
CA LEU A 290 41.17 2.04 -7.71
C LEU A 290 41.94 3.34 -7.45
N PHE A 291 43.21 3.35 -7.87
CA PHE A 291 43.80 4.53 -8.47
C PHE A 291 43.22 4.70 -9.89
N HIS A 292 42.80 5.92 -10.21
CA HIS A 292 42.58 6.51 -11.55
C HIS A 292 41.14 6.82 -12.04
N VAL A 293 40.92 8.14 -12.11
CA VAL A 293 40.16 8.99 -13.06
C VAL A 293 38.75 9.50 -12.69
N SER A 294 38.71 10.83 -12.63
CA SER A 294 37.62 11.78 -12.38
C SER A 294 36.95 12.27 -13.68
N LEU A 295 35.69 12.77 -13.63
CA LEU A 295 35.30 14.15 -14.03
C LEU A 295 33.76 14.40 -14.14
N ALA A 296 33.33 15.44 -13.39
CA ALA A 296 32.44 16.59 -13.70
C ALA A 296 30.99 16.48 -14.26
N ALA A 297 30.05 16.75 -13.34
CA ALA A 297 28.94 17.74 -13.30
C ALA A 297 28.32 18.39 -14.57
N ARG A 298 26.97 18.55 -14.55
CA ARG A 298 26.23 19.78 -14.95
C ARG A 298 24.92 19.97 -14.15
N LYS A 299 24.61 21.24 -13.85
CA LYS A 299 23.43 21.79 -13.16
C LYS A 299 22.28 22.08 -14.13
N LEU A 300 21.04 22.08 -13.62
CA LEU A 300 19.96 22.94 -14.12
C LEU A 300 19.05 23.35 -12.95
N THR A 301 18.87 24.67 -12.83
CA THR A 301 17.99 25.37 -11.91
C THR A 301 16.64 25.56 -12.59
N GLU A 302 15.54 25.21 -11.94
CA GLU A 302 14.21 25.65 -12.36
C GLU A 302 13.35 25.94 -11.13
N LEU A 303 12.91 27.18 -11.03
CA LEU A 303 12.03 27.70 -9.98
C LEU A 303 10.60 27.22 -10.23
N VAL A 304 9.97 26.57 -9.26
CA VAL A 304 8.53 26.24 -9.33
C VAL A 304 7.74 27.20 -8.46
N GLN A 305 6.95 28.03 -9.14
CA GLN A 305 5.84 28.81 -8.62
C GLN A 305 4.70 27.91 -8.13
N ASP A 306 4.08 28.29 -7.01
CA ASP A 306 2.87 27.69 -6.44
C ASP A 306 1.73 27.58 -7.47
N GLN A 307 1.00 26.44 -7.56
CA GLN A 307 -0.44 26.37 -7.93
C GLN A 307 -1.09 24.95 -7.80
N PRO A 308 -2.44 24.77 -7.90
CA PRO A 308 -3.28 24.08 -6.92
C PRO A 308 -4.03 22.82 -7.43
N ASN A 309 -4.59 22.03 -6.50
CA ASN A 309 -5.62 20.96 -6.64
C ASN A 309 -5.46 19.87 -7.73
N THR A 310 -5.31 18.63 -7.25
CA THR A 310 -5.23 17.34 -7.97
C THR A 310 -6.51 16.99 -8.75
N LEU A 311 -6.50 17.21 -10.07
CA LEU A 311 -7.55 16.79 -11.02
C LEU A 311 -7.11 15.53 -11.79
N MET A 312 -8.05 14.75 -12.35
CA MET A 312 -7.73 13.65 -13.27
C MET A 312 -7.15 14.20 -14.57
N GLN A 313 -5.85 14.01 -14.77
CA GLN A 313 -5.09 14.61 -15.86
C GLN A 313 -4.93 13.65 -17.02
N TYR A 314 -4.95 14.19 -18.24
CA TYR A 314 -4.57 13.47 -19.45
C TYR A 314 -3.10 13.70 -19.75
N HIS A 315 -2.34 12.62 -19.84
CA HIS A 315 -0.88 12.64 -20.03
C HIS A 315 -0.45 12.43 -21.48
N ASN A 316 -1.35 12.76 -22.42
CA ASN A 316 -1.14 12.75 -23.87
C ASN A 316 -0.78 11.37 -24.48
N GLY A 317 -0.97 10.28 -23.74
CA GLY A 317 -0.78 8.92 -24.21
C GLY A 317 -2.01 8.34 -24.91
N PRO A 318 -1.84 7.23 -25.66
CA PRO A 318 -2.94 6.64 -26.40
C PRO A 318 -4.00 6.03 -25.49
N LEU A 319 -5.26 6.23 -25.89
CA LEU A 319 -6.44 5.56 -25.34
C LEU A 319 -6.83 4.39 -26.26
N LEU A 320 -7.42 3.34 -25.70
CA LEU A 320 -8.03 2.30 -26.54
C LEU A 320 -9.28 2.87 -27.19
N SER A 321 -9.44 2.71 -28.52
CA SER A 321 -10.55 3.31 -29.27
C SER A 321 -11.02 2.39 -30.40
N GLY A 322 -12.27 2.54 -30.83
CA GLY A 322 -12.87 1.71 -31.87
C GLY A 322 -13.49 0.43 -31.31
N LYS A 323 -13.61 -0.61 -32.14
CA LYS A 323 -14.19 -1.90 -31.75
C LYS A 323 -13.08 -2.87 -31.38
N MET A 324 -13.10 -3.41 -30.16
CA MET A 324 -12.09 -4.36 -29.68
C MET A 324 -12.73 -5.57 -28.99
N PRO A 325 -12.31 -6.81 -29.31
CA PRO A 325 -12.69 -7.98 -28.54
C PRO A 325 -11.98 -8.01 -27.18
N VAL A 326 -12.70 -8.52 -26.19
CA VAL A 326 -12.18 -8.91 -24.86
C VAL A 326 -12.08 -10.42 -24.84
N ASN A 327 -10.86 -10.94 -24.95
CA ASN A 327 -10.58 -12.37 -24.89
C ASN A 327 -10.44 -12.81 -23.44
N LEU A 328 -11.06 -13.92 -23.06
CA LEU A 328 -11.00 -14.47 -21.71
C LEU A 328 -10.11 -15.70 -21.67
N ILE A 329 -9.06 -15.67 -20.85
CA ILE A 329 -8.13 -16.77 -20.62
C ILE A 329 -8.40 -17.31 -19.21
N TRP A 330 -9.10 -18.42 -19.15
CA TRP A 330 -9.49 -19.10 -17.91
C TRP A 330 -8.37 -20.05 -17.47
N TYR A 331 -7.70 -19.73 -16.38
CA TYR A 331 -6.58 -20.51 -15.85
C TYR A 331 -6.98 -21.21 -14.55
N GLY A 332 -7.06 -22.54 -14.62
CA GLY A 332 -7.58 -23.40 -13.55
C GLY A 332 -9.06 -23.75 -13.72
N LYS A 333 -9.67 -24.29 -12.67
CA LYS A 333 -11.02 -24.86 -12.74
C LYS A 333 -12.09 -23.83 -12.42
N PHE A 334 -12.91 -23.51 -13.41
CA PHE A 334 -14.12 -22.70 -13.26
C PHE A 334 -15.33 -23.52 -13.71
N THR A 335 -16.44 -23.43 -12.98
CA THR A 335 -17.68 -24.09 -13.42
C THR A 335 -18.28 -23.36 -14.65
N PRO A 336 -19.15 -24.03 -15.44
CA PRO A 336 -19.86 -23.35 -16.51
C PRO A 336 -20.66 -22.11 -16.04
N SER A 337 -21.24 -22.16 -14.84
CA SER A 337 -21.99 -21.02 -14.26
C SER A 337 -21.06 -19.86 -13.91
N GLN A 338 -19.88 -20.13 -13.34
CA GLN A 338 -18.86 -19.11 -13.06
C GLN A 338 -18.38 -18.43 -14.33
N ARG A 339 -18.12 -19.22 -15.39
CA ARG A 339 -17.72 -18.67 -16.69
C ARG A 339 -18.81 -17.79 -17.31
N ALA A 340 -20.07 -18.22 -17.22
CA ALA A 340 -21.21 -17.45 -17.71
C ALA A 340 -21.33 -16.07 -17.05
N ILE A 341 -21.10 -15.97 -15.73
CA ILE A 341 -21.14 -14.68 -15.01
C ILE A 341 -20.20 -13.65 -15.65
N VAL A 342 -18.95 -14.01 -15.92
CA VAL A 342 -17.98 -13.05 -16.49
C VAL A 342 -18.23 -12.82 -17.98
N SER A 343 -18.56 -13.86 -18.76
CA SER A 343 -18.84 -13.68 -20.20
C SER A 343 -20.08 -12.82 -20.44
N ASP A 344 -21.12 -12.99 -19.62
CA ASP A 344 -22.34 -12.18 -19.66
C ASP A 344 -22.05 -10.73 -19.27
N PHE A 345 -21.20 -10.50 -18.25
CA PHE A 345 -20.75 -9.16 -17.88
C PHE A 345 -20.07 -8.45 -19.06
N VAL A 346 -19.11 -9.11 -19.72
CA VAL A 346 -18.40 -8.55 -20.90
C VAL A 346 -19.38 -8.26 -22.04
N THR A 347 -20.34 -9.15 -22.28
CA THR A 347 -21.40 -8.96 -23.29
C THR A 347 -22.30 -7.76 -22.97
N SER A 348 -22.48 -7.45 -21.67
CA SER A 348 -23.31 -6.35 -21.21
C SER A 348 -22.68 -4.97 -21.46
N LEU A 349 -21.38 -4.87 -21.73
CA LEU A 349 -20.68 -3.59 -21.96
C LEU A 349 -21.14 -2.87 -23.23
N SER A 350 -21.66 -3.61 -24.21
CA SER A 350 -22.07 -3.09 -25.53
C SER A 350 -23.56 -3.21 -25.82
N SER A 351 -24.41 -3.54 -24.82
CA SER A 351 -25.85 -3.69 -25.03
C SER A 351 -26.50 -2.36 -25.46
N SER A 352 -27.00 -2.31 -26.68
CA SER A 352 -27.58 -1.10 -27.31
C SER A 352 -29.02 -0.78 -26.90
N SER A 353 -29.70 -1.70 -26.19
CA SER A 353 -31.05 -1.48 -25.63
C SER A 353 -31.17 -2.18 -24.28
N PRO A 354 -30.96 -1.48 -23.16
CA PRO A 354 -31.25 -2.03 -21.85
C PRO A 354 -32.76 -2.17 -21.71
N GLN A 355 -33.27 -3.40 -21.60
CA GLN A 355 -34.69 -3.63 -21.28
C GLN A 355 -35.04 -3.03 -19.90
N THR A 356 -34.05 -2.84 -19.03
CA THR A 356 -34.16 -2.23 -17.70
C THR A 356 -32.95 -1.32 -17.42
N GLN A 357 -33.19 -0.17 -16.79
CA GLN A 357 -32.17 0.78 -16.32
C GLN A 357 -32.12 0.78 -14.79
N PRO A 358 -30.96 1.04 -14.18
CA PRO A 358 -29.64 1.29 -14.78
C PRO A 358 -28.94 0.01 -15.29
N SER A 359 -28.05 0.11 -16.28
CA SER A 359 -27.40 -1.07 -16.91
C SER A 359 -25.87 -0.97 -16.96
N VAL A 360 -25.19 -2.12 -17.11
CA VAL A 360 -23.73 -2.19 -17.29
C VAL A 360 -23.28 -1.38 -18.51
N GLY A 361 -24.03 -1.44 -19.62
CA GLY A 361 -23.76 -0.62 -20.80
C GLY A 361 -23.89 0.89 -20.53
N THR A 362 -24.86 1.31 -19.72
CA THR A 362 -25.00 2.71 -19.27
C THR A 362 -23.81 3.14 -18.41
N TRP A 363 -23.36 2.28 -17.50
CA TRP A 363 -22.14 2.53 -16.72
C TRP A 363 -20.91 2.68 -17.61
N TRP A 364 -20.72 1.76 -18.56
CA TRP A 364 -19.59 1.77 -19.48
C TRP A 364 -19.54 3.04 -20.33
N LYS A 365 -20.71 3.56 -20.77
CA LYS A 365 -20.80 4.83 -21.51
C LYS A 365 -20.23 6.03 -20.75
N THR A 366 -20.11 5.98 -19.43
CA THR A 366 -19.44 7.04 -18.66
C THR A 366 -17.98 7.23 -19.10
N THR A 367 -17.33 6.16 -19.58
CA THR A 367 -15.96 6.25 -20.12
C THR A 367 -15.87 7.17 -21.35
N GLU A 368 -16.96 7.37 -22.11
CA GLU A 368 -16.98 8.23 -23.30
C GLU A 368 -16.61 9.70 -22.98
N LYS A 369 -16.89 10.15 -21.76
CA LYS A 369 -16.53 11.50 -21.30
C LYS A 369 -15.02 11.77 -21.39
N TYR A 370 -14.20 10.76 -21.15
CA TYR A 370 -12.74 10.86 -21.27
C TYR A 370 -12.27 11.09 -22.71
N TYR A 371 -12.95 10.49 -23.68
CA TYR A 371 -12.63 10.62 -25.10
C TYR A 371 -13.03 12.00 -25.63
N GLY A 372 -14.16 12.54 -25.16
CA GLY A 372 -14.66 13.86 -25.56
C GLY A 372 -13.74 15.02 -25.18
N LEU A 373 -12.88 14.85 -24.17
CA LEU A 373 -11.96 15.89 -23.69
C LEU A 373 -10.60 15.90 -24.41
N VAL A 374 -10.30 14.89 -25.23
CA VAL A 374 -9.04 14.81 -25.97
C VAL A 374 -9.08 15.75 -27.18
N LYS A 375 -8.16 16.73 -27.20
CA LYS A 375 -8.14 17.82 -28.21
C LYS A 375 -7.73 17.38 -29.63
N SER A 376 -7.14 16.20 -29.81
CA SER A 376 -6.77 15.67 -31.13
C SER A 376 -7.97 14.98 -31.80
N LYS A 377 -8.21 15.22 -33.10
CA LYS A 377 -9.23 14.61 -33.99
C LYS A 377 -10.17 13.59 -33.30
N LYS A 378 -11.44 13.97 -33.12
CA LYS A 378 -12.60 13.17 -32.63
C LYS A 378 -12.32 11.66 -32.54
N LEU A 379 -11.67 11.25 -31.44
CA LEU A 379 -11.35 9.85 -31.19
C LEU A 379 -12.66 9.10 -30.96
N SER A 380 -12.92 8.03 -31.71
CA SER A 380 -14.12 7.22 -31.49
C SER A 380 -14.07 6.57 -30.11
N SER A 381 -15.19 6.55 -29.37
CA SER A 381 -15.28 5.83 -28.11
C SER A 381 -14.99 4.33 -28.29
N LEU A 382 -14.61 3.68 -27.19
CA LEU A 382 -14.29 2.26 -27.17
C LEU A 382 -15.56 1.41 -27.05
N SER A 383 -15.78 0.55 -28.03
CA SER A 383 -16.83 -0.47 -28.02
C SER A 383 -16.19 -1.84 -27.79
N LEU A 384 -16.56 -2.47 -26.68
CA LEU A 384 -16.06 -3.79 -26.29
C LEU A 384 -17.08 -4.87 -26.63
N ALA A 385 -16.59 -6.01 -27.13
CA ALA A 385 -17.39 -7.21 -27.35
C ALA A 385 -16.67 -8.43 -26.80
N LEU A 386 -17.43 -9.46 -26.43
CA LEU A 386 -16.83 -10.74 -26.02
C LEU A 386 -16.07 -11.34 -27.21
N GLY A 387 -14.80 -11.68 -26.96
CA GLY A 387 -13.92 -12.35 -27.93
C GLY A 387 -13.79 -13.85 -27.67
N ASN A 388 -12.60 -14.37 -27.98
CA ASN A 388 -12.26 -15.77 -27.78
C ASN A 388 -12.19 -16.13 -26.29
N GLN A 389 -12.58 -17.36 -25.96
CA GLN A 389 -12.41 -17.93 -24.63
C GLN A 389 -11.43 -19.10 -24.69
N ILE A 390 -10.34 -19.02 -23.93
CA ILE A 390 -9.27 -20.01 -23.87
C ILE A 390 -9.32 -20.67 -22.49
N LEU A 391 -9.42 -22.00 -22.45
CA LEU A 391 -9.47 -22.78 -21.22
C LEU A 391 -8.12 -23.46 -20.96
N ASP A 392 -7.57 -23.26 -19.77
CA ASP A 392 -6.35 -23.89 -19.27
C ASP A 392 -6.64 -24.54 -17.90
N GLU A 393 -7.47 -25.58 -17.91
CA GLU A 393 -7.94 -26.28 -16.71
C GLU A 393 -6.87 -27.19 -16.08
N ASN A 394 -5.77 -27.43 -16.81
CA ASN A 394 -4.65 -28.29 -16.39
C ASN A 394 -3.52 -27.53 -15.69
N TYR A 395 -3.67 -26.23 -15.46
CA TYR A 395 -2.66 -25.39 -14.81
C TYR A 395 -1.30 -25.45 -15.50
N SER A 396 -1.22 -25.09 -16.79
CA SER A 396 -0.01 -25.30 -17.62
C SER A 396 1.30 -24.72 -17.08
N LEU A 397 1.24 -23.78 -16.12
CA LEU A 397 2.38 -23.10 -15.47
C LEU A 397 2.43 -23.35 -13.95
N GLY A 398 1.65 -24.30 -13.43
CA GLY A 398 1.49 -24.58 -12.01
C GLY A 398 0.45 -23.69 -11.31
N LYS A 399 0.20 -23.94 -10.02
CA LYS A 399 -0.80 -23.19 -9.22
C LYS A 399 -0.24 -21.93 -8.56
N SER A 400 1.06 -21.68 -8.68
CA SER A 400 1.69 -20.45 -8.18
C SER A 400 2.32 -19.72 -9.35
N LEU A 401 1.80 -18.53 -9.64
CA LEU A 401 2.18 -17.75 -10.83
C LEU A 401 2.90 -16.46 -10.44
N THR A 402 3.97 -16.19 -11.16
CA THR A 402 4.64 -14.89 -11.17
C THR A 402 3.96 -13.92 -12.13
N GLN A 403 4.20 -12.62 -11.97
CA GLN A 403 3.66 -11.62 -12.90
C GLN A 403 4.14 -11.83 -14.35
N LYS A 404 5.34 -12.38 -14.56
CA LYS A 404 5.84 -12.75 -15.90
C LYS A 404 5.01 -13.86 -16.53
N GLN A 405 4.59 -14.85 -15.74
CA GLN A 405 3.73 -15.94 -16.20
C GLN A 405 2.31 -15.44 -16.51
N ILE A 406 1.81 -14.43 -15.79
CA ILE A 406 0.55 -13.76 -16.16
C ILE A 406 0.64 -13.14 -17.56
N VAL A 407 1.73 -12.45 -17.90
CA VAL A 407 1.94 -11.90 -19.26
C VAL A 407 2.06 -13.02 -20.30
N GLN A 408 2.67 -14.14 -19.95
CA GLN A 408 2.76 -15.32 -20.82
C GLN A 408 1.36 -15.90 -21.12
N LEU A 409 0.49 -16.04 -20.12
CA LEU A 409 -0.91 -16.43 -20.32
C LEU A 409 -1.68 -15.38 -21.15
N ALA A 410 -1.44 -14.10 -20.83
CA ALA A 410 -1.67 -12.91 -21.64
C ALA A 410 -1.59 -13.13 -23.15
N SER A 411 -0.43 -13.65 -23.54
CA SER A 411 -0.01 -13.78 -24.94
C SER A 411 -0.70 -14.91 -25.71
N LYS A 412 -1.46 -15.79 -25.04
CA LYS A 412 -2.25 -16.85 -25.68
C LYS A 412 -3.47 -16.29 -26.44
N GLY A 413 -3.96 -15.12 -26.05
CA GLY A 413 -5.03 -14.41 -26.76
C GLY A 413 -4.52 -13.58 -27.94
N ASP A 414 -5.42 -12.87 -28.60
CA ASP A 414 -5.07 -12.06 -29.77
C ASP A 414 -4.11 -10.93 -29.41
N GLN A 415 -3.05 -10.75 -30.19
CA GLN A 415 -1.98 -9.79 -29.90
C GLN A 415 -2.12 -8.46 -30.66
N THR A 416 -3.23 -8.28 -31.39
CA THR A 416 -3.53 -7.09 -32.18
C THR A 416 -4.96 -6.63 -31.92
N ASN A 417 -5.13 -5.36 -31.55
CA ASN A 417 -6.43 -4.71 -31.34
C ASN A 417 -7.38 -5.47 -30.40
N ALA A 418 -6.87 -6.14 -29.37
CA ALA A 418 -7.66 -6.90 -28.39
C ALA A 418 -7.21 -6.61 -26.96
N ILE A 419 -8.09 -6.92 -26.01
CA ILE A 419 -7.78 -6.95 -24.58
C ILE A 419 -7.80 -8.41 -24.13
N ASN A 420 -6.67 -8.91 -23.62
CA ASN A 420 -6.57 -10.29 -23.13
C ASN A 420 -6.70 -10.32 -21.61
N VAL A 421 -7.77 -10.93 -21.09
CA VAL A 421 -8.08 -10.99 -19.65
C VAL A 421 -7.76 -12.38 -19.12
N VAL A 422 -6.78 -12.49 -18.23
CA VAL A 422 -6.45 -13.72 -17.51
C VAL A 422 -7.28 -13.80 -16.23
N LEU A 423 -8.03 -14.88 -16.06
CA LEU A 423 -8.88 -15.14 -14.90
C LEU A 423 -8.32 -16.38 -14.20
N THR A 424 -7.83 -16.25 -12.98
CA THR A 424 -7.25 -17.38 -12.21
C THR A 424 -8.25 -17.93 -11.20
N SER A 425 -8.41 -19.25 -11.13
CA SER A 425 -9.33 -19.92 -10.19
C SER A 425 -8.93 -19.72 -8.72
N ALA A 426 -9.83 -20.03 -7.80
CA ALA A 426 -9.65 -19.75 -6.36
C ALA A 426 -8.40 -20.41 -5.76
N ASP A 427 -8.02 -21.57 -6.31
CA ASP A 427 -6.89 -22.38 -5.88
C ASP A 427 -5.55 -22.01 -6.54
N VAL A 428 -5.46 -20.85 -7.22
CA VAL A 428 -4.24 -20.34 -7.85
C VAL A 428 -3.72 -19.12 -7.09
N THR A 429 -2.46 -19.17 -6.66
CA THR A 429 -1.76 -18.05 -6.05
C THR A 429 -1.02 -17.24 -7.11
N VAL A 430 -1.03 -15.92 -6.99
CA VAL A 430 -0.31 -15.01 -7.89
C VAL A 430 0.45 -13.97 -7.07
N ASP A 431 1.67 -13.62 -7.50
CA ASP A 431 2.50 -12.61 -6.83
C ASP A 431 1.72 -11.31 -6.54
N GLY A 432 1.61 -10.95 -5.25
CA GLY A 432 0.96 -9.73 -4.79
C GLY A 432 -0.57 -9.78 -4.72
N PHE A 433 -1.21 -10.87 -5.16
CA PHE A 433 -2.64 -11.13 -4.94
C PHE A 433 -2.95 -11.12 -3.44
N CYS A 434 -4.07 -10.52 -3.04
CA CYS A 434 -4.51 -10.48 -1.64
C CYS A 434 -3.56 -9.75 -0.66
N MET A 435 -2.53 -9.07 -1.17
CA MET A 435 -1.62 -8.24 -0.36
C MET A 435 -1.74 -6.78 -0.75
N SER A 436 -1.63 -6.51 -2.05
CA SER A 436 -1.60 -5.14 -2.59
C SER A 436 -2.66 -4.89 -3.65
N ARG A 437 -3.26 -5.96 -4.22
CA ARG A 437 -4.12 -5.88 -5.39
C ARG A 437 -5.00 -7.13 -5.53
N CYS A 438 -6.11 -6.96 -6.22
CA CYS A 438 -7.04 -8.04 -6.60
C CYS A 438 -6.93 -8.43 -8.09
N GLY A 439 -6.07 -7.71 -8.80
CA GLY A 439 -5.79 -7.87 -10.22
C GLY A 439 -4.81 -6.80 -10.70
N THR A 440 -4.46 -6.85 -11.98
CA THR A 440 -3.60 -5.86 -12.64
C THR A 440 -4.01 -5.66 -14.07
N HIS A 441 -3.73 -4.50 -14.65
CA HIS A 441 -3.71 -4.32 -16.09
C HIS A 441 -2.34 -3.84 -16.57
N GLY A 442 -2.06 -3.98 -17.86
CA GLY A 442 -0.83 -3.50 -18.46
C GLY A 442 -0.78 -3.74 -19.96
N SER A 443 0.41 -3.58 -20.53
CA SER A 443 0.64 -3.86 -21.94
C SER A 443 1.91 -4.67 -22.15
N SER A 444 1.94 -5.47 -23.21
CA SER A 444 3.13 -6.22 -23.63
C SER A 444 3.31 -6.15 -25.13
N LYS A 445 4.53 -6.37 -25.60
CA LYS A 445 4.84 -6.45 -27.03
C LYS A 445 4.34 -7.80 -27.55
N GLY A 446 3.55 -7.78 -28.61
CA GLY A 446 3.17 -8.95 -29.37
C GLY A 446 4.29 -9.41 -30.30
N ASN A 447 4.19 -10.66 -30.73
CA ASN A 447 5.07 -11.30 -31.70
C ASN A 447 4.67 -10.95 -33.16
N VAL A 448 3.50 -10.33 -33.35
CA VAL A 448 3.02 -9.89 -34.67
C VAL A 448 3.76 -8.63 -35.11
N GLN A 449 4.58 -8.77 -36.15
CA GLN A 449 5.20 -7.66 -36.85
C GLN A 449 4.29 -7.21 -38.00
N ALA A 450 3.90 -5.94 -38.00
CA ALA A 450 3.27 -5.33 -39.17
C ALA A 450 3.91 -3.97 -39.45
N LYS A 451 4.33 -3.77 -40.71
CA LYS A 451 5.05 -2.58 -41.20
C LYS A 451 6.31 -2.22 -40.38
N GLY A 452 7.09 -3.23 -39.97
CA GLY A 452 8.35 -3.04 -39.25
C GLY A 452 8.23 -2.52 -37.81
N LYS A 453 7.03 -2.52 -37.23
CA LYS A 453 6.77 -2.12 -35.83
C LYS A 453 6.12 -3.28 -35.05
N ASN A 454 6.58 -3.47 -33.81
CA ASN A 454 5.99 -4.44 -32.89
C ASN A 454 4.69 -3.85 -32.32
N TYR A 455 3.57 -4.54 -32.52
CA TYR A 455 2.30 -4.15 -31.91
C TYR A 455 2.34 -4.45 -30.41
N LYS A 456 1.70 -3.59 -29.61
CA LYS A 456 1.43 -3.88 -28.20
C LYS A 456 0.00 -4.35 -28.05
N PHE A 457 -0.24 -5.32 -27.19
CA PHE A 457 -1.57 -5.70 -26.73
C PHE A 457 -1.75 -5.27 -25.27
N ALA A 458 -2.98 -4.94 -24.90
CA ALA A 458 -3.36 -4.69 -23.52
C ALA A 458 -3.78 -6.01 -22.86
N TYR A 459 -3.46 -6.17 -21.59
CA TYR A 459 -3.88 -7.33 -20.82
C TYR A 459 -4.41 -6.91 -19.45
N ILE A 460 -5.29 -7.75 -18.92
CA ILE A 460 -5.82 -7.65 -17.56
C ILE A 460 -5.60 -9.01 -16.90
N TRP A 461 -5.37 -9.02 -15.60
CA TRP A 461 -5.47 -10.21 -14.77
C TRP A 461 -6.36 -9.92 -13.56
N VAL A 462 -7.25 -10.85 -13.22
CA VAL A 462 -8.07 -10.84 -12.01
C VAL A 462 -8.04 -12.24 -11.38
N GLY A 463 -7.85 -12.30 -10.07
CA GLY A 463 -7.89 -13.56 -9.32
C GLY A 463 -9.22 -13.79 -8.61
N ASN A 464 -9.68 -15.04 -8.56
CA ASN A 464 -10.78 -15.41 -7.67
C ASN A 464 -10.29 -15.41 -6.22
N SER A 465 -10.85 -14.52 -5.41
CA SER A 465 -10.44 -14.33 -4.02
C SER A 465 -11.13 -15.22 -3.00
N GLU A 466 -12.12 -16.02 -3.42
CA GLU A 466 -13.02 -16.80 -2.57
C GLU A 466 -12.32 -17.55 -1.43
N THR A 467 -11.20 -18.21 -1.71
CA THR A 467 -10.47 -19.03 -0.72
C THR A 467 -9.22 -18.36 -0.15
N GLN A 468 -8.88 -17.13 -0.57
CA GLN A 468 -7.63 -16.46 -0.22
C GLN A 468 -7.86 -15.14 0.54
N CYS A 469 -8.70 -14.25 0.02
CA CYS A 469 -8.97 -12.95 0.63
C CYS A 469 -10.33 -12.35 0.24
N PRO A 470 -11.44 -13.08 0.43
CA PRO A 470 -12.75 -12.61 -0.02
C PRO A 470 -13.14 -11.28 0.65
N GLY A 471 -12.73 -11.04 1.91
CA GLY A 471 -12.96 -9.77 2.59
C GLY A 471 -12.20 -8.56 2.03
N GLN A 472 -11.20 -8.75 1.17
CA GLN A 472 -10.50 -7.64 0.51
C GLN A 472 -10.98 -7.46 -0.93
N CYS A 473 -11.06 -8.55 -1.68
CA CYS A 473 -11.29 -8.51 -3.12
C CYS A 473 -12.73 -8.81 -3.55
N ALA A 474 -13.57 -9.28 -2.63
CA ALA A 474 -15.00 -9.47 -2.86
C ALA A 474 -15.87 -8.56 -1.97
N TRP A 475 -15.30 -7.56 -1.32
CA TRP A 475 -16.11 -6.51 -0.68
C TRP A 475 -16.97 -5.80 -1.74
N PRO A 476 -18.28 -5.56 -1.51
CA PRO A 476 -19.02 -5.68 -0.24
C PRO A 476 -19.74 -7.01 0.01
N PHE A 477 -19.50 -8.06 -0.77
CA PHE A 477 -20.16 -9.37 -0.66
C PHE A 477 -19.55 -10.33 0.36
N HIS A 478 -18.42 -9.93 0.94
CA HIS A 478 -17.82 -10.63 2.06
C HIS A 478 -17.43 -9.63 3.15
N GLN A 479 -17.36 -10.10 4.39
CA GLN A 479 -17.01 -9.28 5.54
C GLN A 479 -15.62 -8.67 5.32
N PRO A 480 -15.50 -7.33 5.35
CA PRO A 480 -14.22 -6.68 5.14
C PRO A 480 -13.27 -7.00 6.27
N ILE A 481 -12.00 -7.19 5.93
CA ILE A 481 -11.00 -7.68 6.88
C ILE A 481 -10.59 -6.58 7.89
N TYR A 482 -10.90 -5.32 7.57
CA TYR A 482 -10.74 -4.15 8.41
C TYR A 482 -11.81 -3.10 8.10
N GLY A 483 -11.98 -2.10 8.96
CA GLY A 483 -13.02 -1.07 8.81
C GLY A 483 -14.38 -1.50 9.37
N PRO A 484 -15.47 -0.76 9.11
CA PRO A 484 -16.80 -1.06 9.64
C PRO A 484 -17.25 -2.49 9.29
N GLN A 485 -17.57 -3.27 10.32
CA GLN A 485 -17.91 -4.69 10.23
C GLN A 485 -19.41 -4.90 9.97
N SER A 486 -19.97 -4.07 9.08
CA SER A 486 -21.36 -4.22 8.65
C SER A 486 -21.56 -5.61 8.02
N PRO A 487 -22.74 -6.23 8.19
CA PRO A 487 -23.04 -7.50 7.52
C PRO A 487 -22.76 -7.42 6.01
N PRO A 488 -22.16 -8.45 5.41
CA PRO A 488 -21.90 -8.47 3.97
C PRO A 488 -23.20 -8.35 3.16
N LEU A 489 -23.12 -7.72 2.00
CA LEU A 489 -24.22 -7.69 1.06
C LEU A 489 -24.39 -9.06 0.39
N VAL A 490 -25.61 -9.38 -0.01
CA VAL A 490 -25.89 -10.60 -0.76
C VAL A 490 -25.41 -10.43 -2.20
N ALA A 491 -24.57 -11.35 -2.65
CA ALA A 491 -23.95 -11.35 -3.98
C ALA A 491 -25.00 -11.58 -5.10
N PRO A 492 -25.05 -10.75 -6.15
CA PRO A 492 -26.14 -10.78 -7.13
C PRO A 492 -26.16 -11.99 -8.04
N ASN A 493 -25.06 -12.74 -8.15
CA ASN A 493 -24.99 -13.97 -8.92
C ASN A 493 -24.85 -15.23 -8.05
N GLN A 494 -25.07 -15.10 -6.74
CA GLN A 494 -24.95 -16.17 -5.74
C GLN A 494 -23.55 -16.80 -5.69
N ASP A 495 -22.52 -16.07 -6.14
CA ASP A 495 -21.13 -16.50 -6.11
C ASP A 495 -20.25 -15.32 -5.71
N VAL A 496 -19.87 -15.28 -4.42
CA VAL A 496 -19.08 -14.18 -3.82
C VAL A 496 -17.75 -14.00 -4.54
N GLY A 497 -17.10 -15.11 -4.93
CA GLY A 497 -15.83 -15.08 -5.63
C GLY A 497 -15.95 -14.42 -6.99
N MET A 498 -16.92 -14.85 -7.81
CA MET A 498 -17.15 -14.31 -9.14
C MET A 498 -17.69 -12.89 -9.12
N ASP A 499 -18.60 -12.56 -8.21
CA ASP A 499 -19.12 -11.20 -8.07
C ASP A 499 -18.01 -10.23 -7.65
N GLY A 500 -17.08 -10.66 -6.78
CA GLY A 500 -15.85 -9.93 -6.48
C GLY A 500 -14.93 -9.78 -7.70
N MET A 501 -14.75 -10.85 -8.49
CA MET A 501 -13.98 -10.76 -9.74
C MET A 501 -14.59 -9.77 -10.73
N VAL A 502 -15.91 -9.70 -10.86
CA VAL A 502 -16.59 -8.74 -11.74
C VAL A 502 -16.31 -7.29 -11.31
N ILE A 503 -16.36 -6.97 -10.01
CA ILE A 503 -15.99 -5.64 -9.50
C ILE A 503 -14.56 -5.27 -9.92
N ASN A 504 -13.61 -6.18 -9.71
CA ASN A 504 -12.20 -5.93 -10.03
C ASN A 504 -11.96 -5.83 -11.54
N LEU A 505 -12.63 -6.67 -12.33
CA LEU A 505 -12.58 -6.62 -13.79
C LEU A 505 -13.16 -5.31 -14.31
N ALA A 506 -14.27 -4.84 -13.76
CA ALA A 506 -14.89 -3.56 -14.11
C ALA A 506 -13.92 -2.39 -13.85
N THR A 507 -13.30 -2.37 -12.67
CA THR A 507 -12.27 -1.38 -12.29
C THR A 507 -11.12 -1.36 -13.29
N LEU A 508 -10.55 -2.54 -13.60
CA LEU A 508 -9.38 -2.67 -14.46
C LEU A 508 -9.70 -2.44 -15.94
N LEU A 509 -10.91 -2.76 -16.40
CA LEU A 509 -11.36 -2.45 -17.76
C LEU A 509 -11.45 -0.94 -17.98
N ALA A 510 -12.01 -0.19 -17.01
CA ALA A 510 -12.07 1.26 -17.09
C ALA A 510 -10.66 1.86 -17.16
N GLY A 511 -9.76 1.42 -16.28
CA GLY A 511 -8.34 1.79 -16.31
C GLY A 511 -7.65 1.45 -17.63
N THR A 512 -7.89 0.25 -18.16
CA THR A 512 -7.33 -0.19 -19.45
C THR A 512 -7.87 0.61 -20.64
N ALA A 513 -9.13 1.03 -20.60
CA ALA A 513 -9.69 1.88 -21.65
C ALA A 513 -9.06 3.29 -21.63
N THR A 514 -8.93 3.87 -20.43
CA THR A 514 -8.51 5.27 -20.25
C THR A 514 -6.99 5.46 -20.11
N ASN A 515 -6.24 4.41 -19.76
CA ASN A 515 -4.81 4.42 -19.52
C ASN A 515 -4.11 3.07 -19.89
N PRO A 516 -4.27 2.55 -21.11
CA PRO A 516 -3.75 1.21 -21.49
C PRO A 516 -2.23 1.06 -21.42
N PHE A 517 -1.47 2.17 -21.49
CA PHE A 517 -0.01 2.16 -21.63
C PHE A 517 0.71 2.99 -20.56
N GLY A 518 0.01 3.39 -19.49
CA GLY A 518 0.59 4.12 -18.36
C GLY A 518 0.81 5.62 -18.60
N ASN A 519 0.26 6.19 -19.67
CA ASN A 519 0.35 7.61 -20.01
C ASN A 519 -0.96 8.22 -20.55
N GLY A 520 -2.11 7.60 -20.30
CA GLY A 520 -3.45 8.12 -20.63
C GLY A 520 -4.00 9.04 -19.53
N TYR A 521 -5.14 8.68 -18.93
CA TYR A 521 -5.71 9.42 -17.79
C TYR A 521 -5.34 8.81 -16.44
N TYR A 522 -4.75 9.62 -15.55
CA TYR A 522 -4.56 9.27 -14.15
C TYR A 522 -4.33 10.50 -13.26
N GLN A 523 -4.54 10.32 -11.97
CA GLN A 523 -4.08 11.19 -10.88
C GLN A 523 -2.87 10.54 -10.20
N GLY A 524 -2.04 11.36 -9.57
CA GLY A 524 -0.82 10.88 -8.92
C GLY A 524 0.32 10.61 -9.90
N PRO A 525 1.39 9.96 -9.45
CA PRO A 525 2.54 9.63 -10.29
C PRO A 525 2.27 8.40 -11.18
N ALA A 526 2.95 8.32 -12.33
CA ALA A 526 2.74 7.27 -13.34
C ALA A 526 3.05 5.84 -12.86
N ASP A 527 3.83 5.69 -11.78
CA ASP A 527 4.19 4.39 -11.18
C ASP A 527 3.18 3.89 -10.14
N ALA A 528 2.25 4.74 -9.70
CA ALA A 528 1.13 4.39 -8.82
C ALA A 528 -0.14 5.22 -9.15
N PRO A 529 -0.68 5.10 -10.38
CA PRO A 529 -1.75 5.97 -10.84
C PRO A 529 -3.10 5.64 -10.18
N LEU A 530 -3.83 6.67 -9.76
CA LEU A 530 -5.28 6.57 -9.53
C LEU A 530 -6.00 6.89 -10.84
N GLU A 531 -6.69 5.89 -11.38
CA GLU A 531 -7.31 5.89 -12.70
C GLU A 531 -8.84 6.04 -12.59
N ALA A 532 -9.53 5.89 -13.71
CA ALA A 532 -10.96 6.16 -13.82
C ALA A 532 -11.82 5.55 -12.70
N ALA A 533 -11.59 4.29 -12.35
CA ALA A 533 -12.30 3.62 -11.26
C ALA A 533 -11.54 3.65 -9.93
N SER A 534 -10.20 3.52 -9.95
CA SER A 534 -9.41 3.45 -8.71
C SER A 534 -9.32 4.78 -7.96
N ALA A 535 -9.63 5.91 -8.61
CA ALA A 535 -9.84 7.21 -7.95
C ALA A 535 -11.15 7.26 -7.12
N CYS A 536 -12.03 6.27 -7.24
CA CYS A 536 -13.32 6.18 -6.54
C CYS A 536 -13.45 4.90 -5.70
N PRO A 537 -12.49 4.61 -4.81
CA PRO A 537 -12.44 3.33 -4.11
C PRO A 537 -13.66 3.14 -3.21
N GLY A 538 -14.33 2.00 -3.37
CA GLY A 538 -15.45 1.58 -2.55
C GLY A 538 -16.75 2.36 -2.72
N VAL A 539 -16.84 3.23 -3.73
CA VAL A 539 -18.06 3.98 -4.07
C VAL A 539 -18.84 3.20 -5.13
N TYR A 540 -20.02 2.68 -4.78
CA TYR A 540 -20.87 1.94 -5.74
C TYR A 540 -22.23 2.60 -5.97
N ALA A 541 -22.70 3.41 -5.03
CA ALA A 541 -23.98 4.12 -5.10
C ALA A 541 -23.93 5.45 -4.33
N LYS A 542 -24.92 6.31 -4.55
CA LYS A 542 -25.05 7.59 -3.87
C LYS A 542 -25.06 7.40 -2.35
N GLY A 543 -24.37 8.28 -1.65
CA GLY A 543 -24.26 8.24 -0.19
C GLY A 543 -23.25 7.20 0.33
N ALA A 544 -22.43 6.59 -0.53
CA ALA A 544 -21.33 5.75 -0.10
C ALA A 544 -20.35 6.51 0.81
N PHE A 545 -19.81 5.80 1.80
CA PHE A 545 -18.77 6.25 2.72
C PHE A 545 -17.97 5.03 3.19
N PRO A 546 -16.82 5.18 3.86
CA PRO A 546 -16.02 4.02 4.27
C PRO A 546 -16.84 2.99 5.06
N GLY A 547 -16.91 1.75 4.55
CA GLY A 547 -17.70 0.66 5.13
C GLY A 547 -19.17 0.58 4.70
N TYR A 548 -19.64 1.49 3.84
CA TYR A 548 -20.99 1.47 3.26
C TYR A 548 -20.92 1.72 1.75
N ALA A 549 -21.39 0.75 0.97
CA ALA A 549 -21.31 0.76 -0.50
C ALA A 549 -22.20 1.83 -1.17
N GLY A 550 -23.08 2.47 -0.41
CA GLY A 550 -24.08 3.43 -0.89
C GLY A 550 -25.48 2.83 -0.99
N ASN A 551 -26.44 3.64 -1.42
CA ASN A 551 -27.84 3.25 -1.55
C ASN A 551 -28.07 2.37 -2.80
N LEU A 552 -27.76 1.08 -2.67
CA LEU A 552 -27.89 0.10 -3.75
C LEU A 552 -29.33 -0.37 -3.98
N LEU A 553 -29.59 -0.92 -5.17
CA LEU A 553 -30.81 -1.65 -5.44
C LEU A 553 -30.75 -3.01 -4.75
N VAL A 554 -31.90 -3.50 -4.30
CA VAL A 554 -32.04 -4.81 -3.65
C VAL A 554 -33.06 -5.65 -4.40
N ASP A 555 -32.69 -6.88 -4.74
CA ASP A 555 -33.60 -7.88 -5.30
C ASP A 555 -34.59 -8.33 -4.21
N SER A 556 -35.89 -8.17 -4.46
CA SER A 556 -36.93 -8.50 -3.48
C SER A 556 -37.06 -9.99 -3.19
N THR A 557 -36.59 -10.86 -4.08
CA THR A 557 -36.69 -12.32 -3.97
C THR A 557 -35.44 -12.91 -3.32
N THR A 558 -34.25 -12.46 -3.74
CA THR A 558 -32.98 -13.03 -3.28
C THR A 558 -32.28 -12.22 -2.21
N GLY A 559 -32.67 -10.95 -2.02
CA GLY A 559 -31.96 -9.99 -1.16
C GLY A 559 -30.66 -9.47 -1.78
N ALA A 560 -30.32 -9.87 -3.00
CA ALA A 560 -29.10 -9.46 -3.70
C ALA A 560 -28.98 -7.95 -3.85
N SER A 561 -27.81 -7.40 -3.56
CA SER A 561 -27.51 -5.97 -3.76
C SER A 561 -26.78 -5.74 -5.09
N TYR A 562 -27.24 -4.77 -5.87
CA TYR A 562 -26.70 -4.48 -7.20
C TYR A 562 -26.92 -3.01 -7.58
N ASN A 563 -26.25 -2.55 -8.64
CA ASN A 563 -26.47 -1.22 -9.22
C ASN A 563 -26.60 -1.24 -10.75
N ALA A 564 -26.48 -2.40 -11.39
CA ALA A 564 -26.56 -2.53 -12.84
C ALA A 564 -27.24 -3.83 -13.28
N TYR A 565 -28.17 -3.73 -14.23
CA TYR A 565 -28.65 -4.87 -15.02
C TYR A 565 -27.66 -5.22 -16.13
N GLY A 566 -27.48 -6.52 -16.37
CA GLY A 566 -26.67 -7.05 -17.47
C GLY A 566 -27.47 -7.99 -18.38
N ALA A 567 -26.77 -8.55 -19.37
CA ALA A 567 -27.27 -9.55 -20.30
C ALA A 567 -27.76 -10.80 -19.57
N ASN A 568 -28.63 -11.56 -20.23
CA ASN A 568 -29.13 -12.86 -19.75
C ASN A 568 -29.77 -12.79 -18.35
N GLY A 569 -30.40 -11.66 -18.01
CA GLY A 569 -31.08 -11.44 -16.73
C GLY A 569 -30.14 -11.26 -15.52
N ARG A 570 -28.82 -11.13 -15.76
CA ARG A 570 -27.81 -10.97 -14.71
C ARG A 570 -27.91 -9.60 -14.04
N LYS A 571 -27.49 -9.55 -12.79
CA LYS A 571 -27.34 -8.33 -12.00
C LYS A 571 -25.89 -8.19 -11.57
N TYR A 572 -25.38 -6.97 -11.54
CA TYR A 572 -23.98 -6.69 -11.24
C TYR A 572 -23.84 -5.49 -10.33
N LEU A 573 -22.72 -5.48 -9.61
CA LEU A 573 -22.21 -4.31 -8.89
C LEU A 573 -20.98 -3.79 -9.63
N VAL A 574 -21.04 -2.56 -10.12
CA VAL A 574 -19.93 -1.89 -10.82
C VAL A 574 -19.48 -0.65 -10.05
N PRO A 575 -18.17 -0.34 -10.02
CA PRO A 575 -17.65 0.80 -9.25
C PRO A 575 -18.09 2.14 -9.85
N ALA A 576 -18.11 3.18 -9.04
CA ALA A 576 -18.18 4.54 -9.55
C ALA A 576 -16.97 4.84 -10.44
N LEU A 577 -17.18 5.68 -11.45
CA LEU A 577 -16.10 6.21 -12.28
C LEU A 577 -15.94 7.69 -11.98
N PHE A 578 -14.68 8.14 -11.87
CA PHE A 578 -14.38 9.55 -11.76
C PHE A 578 -14.90 10.26 -13.02
N ASP A 579 -15.68 11.31 -12.85
CA ASP A 579 -16.17 12.10 -13.97
C ASP A 579 -15.19 13.26 -14.21
N PRO A 580 -14.42 13.25 -15.30
CA PRO A 580 -13.43 14.30 -15.58
C PRO A 580 -14.07 15.66 -15.87
N VAL A 581 -15.39 15.73 -16.12
CA VAL A 581 -16.11 16.97 -16.37
C VAL A 581 -16.55 17.61 -15.05
N THR A 582 -17.05 16.82 -14.11
CA THR A 582 -17.56 17.32 -12.82
C THR A 582 -16.53 17.24 -11.69
N SER A 583 -15.39 16.59 -11.93
CA SER A 583 -14.34 16.33 -10.94
C SER A 583 -14.84 15.58 -9.70
N SER A 584 -15.73 14.61 -9.89
CA SER A 584 -16.35 13.84 -8.80
C SER A 584 -16.62 12.39 -9.19
N CYS A 585 -16.79 11.50 -8.21
CA CYS A 585 -17.16 10.10 -8.48
C CYS A 585 -18.63 9.98 -8.88
N SER A 586 -18.87 9.45 -10.08
CA SER A 586 -20.21 9.26 -10.64
C SER A 586 -20.69 7.83 -10.43
N THR A 587 -21.85 7.68 -9.77
CA THR A 587 -22.54 6.40 -9.54
C THR A 587 -23.72 6.23 -10.48
N LEU A 588 -24.14 4.99 -10.72
CA LEU A 588 -25.35 4.68 -11.49
C LEU A 588 -26.65 4.97 -10.73
N VAL A 589 -26.63 4.78 -9.41
CA VAL A 589 -27.77 4.92 -8.49
C VAL A 589 -27.43 5.80 -7.30
#